data_AF-A0A0Q5CRP5-F1
#
_entry.id   AF-A0A0Q5CRP5-F1
#
_cell.length_a   1.000
_cell.length_b   1.000
_cell.length_c   1.000
_cell.angle_alpha   90.00
_cell.angle_beta   90.00
_cell.angle_gamma   90.00
#
_symmetry.space_group_name_H-M   'P 1'
#
loop_
_entity.id
_entity.type
_entity.pdbx_description
1 polymer ?
#
loop_
_entity_poly.entity_id
_entity_poly.type
_entity_poly.pdbx_seq_one_letter_code
_entity_poly.pdbx_strand_id
1 'polypeptide(L)'
;MVSSRTRSARIIHALFREAPHLQSTILTVGRAEAARWGSARRVITVSSGAETLSAAWYMNEVWHIGRISLSHGHARMSPTRVVASDHDVVEALVRTVEQRAESSPLAQDPAAAAEPRVLAGHFA
;
A
#
# COMPACT_ATOMS: atom_id res chain seq x y z
N MET A 1 9.58 -11.29 -22.49
CA MET A 1 8.57 -10.44 -21.84
C MET A 1 8.30 -10.99 -20.43
N VAL A 2 8.53 -10.22 -19.37
CA VAL A 2 8.31 -10.69 -17.98
C VAL A 2 6.82 -10.61 -17.64
N SER A 3 6.23 -11.73 -17.19
CA SER A 3 4.81 -11.78 -16.87
C SER A 3 4.44 -10.84 -15.71
N SER A 4 3.22 -10.31 -15.71
CA SER A 4 2.67 -9.53 -14.58
C SER A 4 2.80 -10.27 -13.24
N ARG A 5 2.67 -11.61 -13.22
CA ARG A 5 2.84 -12.43 -12.02
C ARG A 5 4.27 -12.35 -11.48
N THR A 6 5.26 -12.50 -12.36
CA THR A 6 6.68 -12.45 -12.00
C THR A 6 7.08 -11.07 -11.49
N ARG A 7 6.59 -10.00 -12.13
CA ARG A 7 6.87 -8.63 -11.66
C ARG A 7 6.27 -8.36 -10.28
N SER A 8 5.01 -8.72 -10.05
CA SER A 8 4.37 -8.56 -8.73
C SER A 8 5.12 -9.33 -7.63
N ALA A 9 5.58 -10.54 -7.92
CA ALA A 9 6.35 -11.33 -6.96
C ALA A 9 7.70 -10.68 -6.59
N ARG A 10 8.41 -10.09 -7.57
CA ARG A 10 9.67 -9.38 -7.34
C ARG A 10 9.49 -8.19 -6.41
N ILE A 11 8.45 -7.38 -6.68
CA ILE A 11 8.15 -6.19 -5.87
C ILE A 11 7.77 -6.59 -4.44
N ILE A 12 6.90 -7.59 -4.26
CA ILE A 12 6.48 -8.03 -2.91
C ILE A 12 7.65 -8.61 -2.12
N HIS A 13 8.49 -9.42 -2.76
CA HIS A 13 9.67 -9.97 -2.11
C HIS A 13 10.64 -8.86 -1.66
N ALA A 14 10.85 -7.84 -2.49
CA ALA A 14 11.68 -6.70 -2.13
C ALA A 14 11.06 -5.87 -0.99
N LEU A 15 9.75 -5.62 -1.03
CA LEU A 15 9.03 -4.92 0.05
C LEU A 15 9.13 -5.66 1.39
N PHE A 16 8.99 -6.99 1.39
CA PHE A 16 9.15 -7.79 2.61
C PHE A 16 10.55 -7.66 3.22
N ARG A 17 11.58 -7.55 2.38
CA ARG A 17 12.97 -7.39 2.83
C ARG A 17 13.27 -5.98 3.33
N GLU A 18 12.79 -4.96 2.63
CA GLU A 18 13.15 -3.55 2.89
C GLU A 18 12.24 -2.90 3.93
N ALA A 19 10.99 -3.33 4.04
CA ALA A 19 10.02 -2.79 4.98
C ALA A 19 9.11 -3.91 5.55
N PRO A 20 9.64 -4.81 6.40
CA PRO A 20 8.93 -6.01 6.89
C PRO A 20 7.70 -5.70 7.75
N HIS A 21 7.61 -4.48 8.28
CA HIS A 21 6.47 -4.00 9.05
C HIS A 21 5.28 -3.64 8.15
N LEU A 22 5.47 -3.56 6.83
CA LEU A 22 4.43 -3.24 5.86
C LEU A 22 3.72 -4.49 5.37
N GLN A 23 2.40 -4.41 5.31
CA GLN A 23 1.60 -5.46 4.72
C GLN A 23 1.43 -5.17 3.23
N SER A 24 1.94 -6.07 2.39
CA SER A 24 1.81 -5.99 0.93
C SER A 24 0.89 -7.09 0.43
N THR A 25 -0.15 -6.72 -0.31
CA THR A 25 -1.16 -7.66 -0.85
C THR A 25 -1.29 -7.50 -2.37
N ILE A 26 -1.63 -8.58 -3.07
CA ILE A 26 -2.03 -8.51 -4.48
C ILE A 26 -3.55 -8.45 -4.56
N LEU A 27 -4.05 -7.32 -5.04
CA LEU A 27 -5.44 -7.20 -5.43
C LEU A 27 -5.59 -7.59 -6.92
N THR A 28 -6.47 -8.55 -7.19
CA THR A 28 -6.80 -8.95 -8.57
C THR A 28 -8.08 -8.27 -9.00
N VAL A 29 -7.99 -7.36 -9.97
CA VAL A 29 -9.17 -6.68 -10.53
C VAL A 29 -9.86 -7.51 -11.61
N GLY A 30 -11.16 -7.25 -11.75
CA GLY A 30 -12.00 -7.84 -12.79
C GLY A 30 -11.48 -7.54 -14.20
N ARG A 31 -11.77 -8.42 -15.16
CA ARG A 31 -11.30 -8.27 -16.54
C ARG A 31 -11.81 -6.99 -17.20
N ALA A 32 -13.10 -6.70 -17.03
CA ALA A 32 -13.71 -5.49 -17.57
C ALA A 32 -13.07 -4.23 -16.99
N GLU A 33 -12.80 -4.23 -15.68
CA GLU A 33 -12.20 -3.09 -15.00
C GLU A 33 -10.73 -2.87 -15.44
N ALA A 34 -9.94 -3.94 -15.51
CA ALA A 34 -8.59 -3.88 -16.06
C ALA A 34 -8.55 -3.35 -17.50
N ALA A 35 -9.51 -3.76 -18.34
CA ALA A 35 -9.63 -3.29 -19.72
C ALA A 35 -9.99 -1.80 -19.78
N ARG A 36 -10.91 -1.32 -18.93
CA ARG A 36 -11.27 0.11 -18.84
C ARG A 36 -10.07 0.98 -18.50
N TRP A 37 -9.12 0.46 -17.73
CA TRP A 37 -7.93 1.20 -17.35
C TRP A 37 -6.72 0.94 -18.25
N GLY A 38 -6.77 0.00 -19.20
CA GLY A 38 -5.57 -0.41 -19.94
C GLY A 38 -4.47 -1.01 -19.07
N SER A 39 -4.82 -1.55 -17.90
CA SER A 39 -3.86 -2.02 -16.88
C SER A 39 -3.80 -3.54 -16.82
N ALA A 40 -2.67 -4.07 -16.34
CA ALA A 40 -2.62 -5.44 -15.86
C ALA A 40 -3.66 -5.67 -14.74
N ARG A 41 -4.17 -6.91 -14.64
CA ARG A 41 -5.18 -7.28 -13.65
C ARG A 41 -4.67 -7.34 -12.20
N ARG A 42 -3.37 -7.18 -11.99
CA ARG A 42 -2.73 -7.26 -10.66
C ARG A 42 -2.32 -5.87 -10.23
N VAL A 43 -2.85 -5.46 -9.08
CA VAL A 43 -2.48 -4.25 -8.37
C VAL A 43 -1.80 -4.69 -7.08
N ILE A 44 -0.64 -4.12 -6.79
CA ILE A 44 0.07 -4.33 -5.53
C ILE A 44 -0.43 -3.25 -4.59
N THR A 45 -0.95 -3.60 -3.43
CA THR A 45 -1.41 -2.65 -2.41
C THR A 45 -0.54 -2.79 -1.18
N VAL A 46 -0.14 -1.65 -0.60
CA VAL A 46 0.59 -1.58 0.65
C VAL A 46 -0.31 -0.96 1.71
N SER A 47 -0.45 -1.64 2.84
CA SER A 47 -1.31 -1.23 3.95
C SER A 47 -0.57 -1.24 5.29
N SER A 48 -1.07 -0.44 6.22
CA SER A 48 -0.77 -0.53 7.65
C SER A 48 -2.09 -0.77 8.39
N GLY A 49 -2.23 -1.95 8.99
CA GLY A 49 -3.51 -2.41 9.53
C GLY A 49 -4.61 -2.43 8.47
N ALA A 50 -5.76 -1.81 8.75
CA ALA A 50 -6.90 -1.77 7.84
C ALA A 50 -6.80 -0.68 6.75
N GLU A 51 -5.82 0.24 6.84
CA GLU A 51 -5.72 1.35 5.90
C GLU A 51 -4.78 1.00 4.74
N THR A 52 -5.30 1.07 3.50
CA THR A 52 -4.45 1.06 2.31
C THR A 52 -3.73 2.39 2.17
N LEU A 53 -2.41 2.35 2.24
CA LEU A 53 -1.56 3.52 2.18
C LEU A 53 -1.24 3.92 0.75
N SER A 54 -0.92 2.92 -0.08
CA SER A 54 -0.52 3.13 -1.47
C SER A 54 -0.76 1.88 -2.32
N ALA A 55 -0.76 2.05 -3.63
CA ALA A 55 -0.94 0.98 -4.61
C ALA A 55 -0.05 1.21 -5.83
N ALA A 56 0.39 0.11 -6.46
CA ALA A 56 1.16 0.11 -7.70
C ALA A 56 0.50 -0.81 -8.75
N TRP A 57 0.39 -0.32 -9.99
CA TRP A 57 -0.17 -1.06 -11.12
C TRP A 57 0.62 -0.79 -12.40
N TYR A 58 0.63 -1.77 -13.30
CA TYR A 58 1.40 -1.70 -14.53
C TYR A 58 0.47 -1.43 -15.72
N MET A 59 0.71 -0.31 -16.41
CA MET A 59 -0.09 0.17 -17.54
C MET A 59 0.85 0.81 -18.57
N ASN A 60 0.60 0.59 -19.86
CA ASN A 60 1.36 1.23 -20.96
C ASN A 60 2.89 1.10 -20.81
N GLU A 61 3.36 -0.09 -20.41
CA GLU A 61 4.77 -0.39 -20.18
C GLU A 61 5.47 0.39 -19.05
N VAL A 62 4.71 1.07 -18.18
CA VAL A 62 5.24 1.78 -17.02
C VAL A 62 4.46 1.44 -15.75
N TRP A 63 5.10 1.68 -14.61
CA TRP A 63 4.46 1.54 -13.30
C TRP A 63 3.81 2.85 -12.89
N HIS A 64 2.55 2.77 -12.51
CA HIS A 64 1.84 3.84 -11.85
C HIS A 64 1.73 3.53 -10.37
N ILE A 65 1.95 4.56 -9.56
CA ILE A 65 1.86 4.50 -8.10
C ILE A 65 0.83 5.55 -7.68
N GLY A 66 0.00 5.20 -6.71
CA GLY A 66 -1.02 6.11 -6.22
C GLY A 66 -1.95 5.45 -5.22
N ARG A 67 -3.20 5.93 -5.18
CA ARG A 67 -4.21 5.39 -4.26
C ARG A 67 -5.21 4.55 -5.01
N ILE A 68 -5.67 3.49 -4.37
CA ILE A 68 -6.83 2.72 -4.81
C ILE A 68 -7.94 2.85 -3.77
N SER A 69 -9.16 3.11 -4.24
CA SER A 69 -10.37 3.14 -3.41
C SER A 69 -11.37 2.15 -3.96
N LEU A 70 -11.87 1.25 -3.11
CA LEU A 70 -12.89 0.28 -3.46
C LEU A 70 -14.24 0.80 -2.93
N SER A 71 -15.16 1.10 -3.83
CA SER A 71 -16.51 1.59 -3.48
C SER A 71 -17.55 0.90 -4.34
N HIS A 72 -18.57 0.30 -3.73
CA HIS A 72 -19.71 -0.33 -4.43
C HIS A 72 -19.30 -1.30 -5.55
N GLY A 73 -18.27 -2.12 -5.32
CA GLY A 73 -17.78 -3.09 -6.33
C GLY A 73 -16.92 -2.48 -7.45
N HIS A 74 -16.68 -1.17 -7.42
CA HIS A 74 -15.78 -0.48 -8.34
C HIS A 74 -14.48 -0.09 -7.64
N ALA A 75 -13.36 -0.25 -8.34
CA ALA A 75 -12.12 0.37 -7.91
C ALA A 75 -11.99 1.74 -8.60
N ARG A 76 -11.43 2.70 -7.88
CA ARG A 76 -10.95 3.96 -8.45
C ARG A 76 -9.47 4.06 -8.16
N MET A 77 -8.67 4.30 -9.19
CA MET A 77 -7.25 4.56 -9.06
C MET A 77 -6.95 6.05 -9.29
N SER A 78 -6.15 6.61 -8.39
CA SER A 78 -5.69 7.99 -8.45
C SER A 78 -4.16 7.98 -8.50
N PRO A 79 -3.56 8.03 -9.70
CA PRO A 79 -2.11 8.03 -9.84
C PRO A 79 -1.51 9.31 -9.26
N THR A 80 -0.41 9.17 -8.55
CA THR A 80 0.38 10.27 -7.98
C THR A 80 1.80 10.31 -8.54
N ARG A 81 2.32 9.17 -9.02
CA ARG A 81 3.66 9.05 -9.60
C ARG A 81 3.70 7.98 -10.69
N VAL A 82 4.61 8.14 -11.64
CA VAL A 82 4.95 7.14 -12.66
C VAL A 82 6.43 6.81 -12.55
N VAL A 83 6.78 5.52 -12.61
CA VAL A 83 8.16 5.04 -12.55
C VAL A 83 8.40 3.95 -13.60
N ALA A 84 9.66 3.74 -13.98
CA ALA A 84 10.03 2.86 -15.08
C ALA A 84 10.46 1.46 -14.64
N SER A 85 10.92 1.29 -13.39
CA SER A 85 11.50 0.03 -12.92
C SER A 85 10.80 -0.55 -11.69
N ASP A 86 10.94 -1.87 -11.49
CA ASP A 86 10.45 -2.56 -10.30
C ASP A 86 11.14 -2.03 -9.03
N HIS A 87 12.40 -1.59 -9.12
CA HIS A 87 13.15 -1.02 -7.99
C HIS A 87 12.55 0.31 -7.53
N ASP A 88 12.30 1.22 -8.47
CA ASP A 88 11.70 2.53 -8.15
C ASP A 88 10.30 2.40 -7.56
N VAL A 89 9.56 1.32 -7.92
CA VAL A 89 8.27 1.00 -7.29
C VAL A 89 8.45 0.71 -5.81
N VAL A 90 9.42 -0.13 -5.46
CA VAL A 90 9.69 -0.51 -4.06
C VAL A 90 10.07 0.74 -3.28
N GLU A 91 11.04 1.51 -3.76
CA GLU A 91 11.50 2.75 -3.10
C GLU A 91 10.34 3.74 -2.89
N ALA A 92 9.54 3.98 -3.94
CA ALA A 92 8.43 4.91 -3.85
C ALA A 92 7.33 4.43 -2.88
N LEU A 93 7.06 3.13 -2.81
CA LEU A 93 6.10 2.57 -1.86
C LEU A 93 6.60 2.69 -0.42
N VAL A 94 7.86 2.33 -0.14
CA VAL A 94 8.48 2.46 1.19
C VAL A 94 8.44 3.92 1.66
N ARG A 95 8.94 4.84 0.83
CA ARG A 95 8.94 6.27 1.15
C ARG A 95 7.54 6.84 1.39
N THR A 96 6.54 6.42 0.60
CA THR A 96 5.15 6.88 0.80
C THR A 96 4.62 6.47 2.17
N VAL A 97 5.01 5.30 2.66
CA VAL A 97 4.58 4.84 3.98
C VAL A 97 5.35 5.56 5.09
N GLU A 98 6.67 5.69 4.98
CA GLU A 98 7.49 6.39 5.97
C GLU A 98 7.00 7.84 6.17
N GLN A 99 6.76 8.56 5.08
CA GLN A 99 6.21 9.92 5.13
C GLN A 99 4.84 9.99 5.84
N ARG A 100 4.02 8.94 5.71
CA ARG A 100 2.72 8.85 6.38
C ARG A 100 2.84 8.49 7.85
N ALA A 101 3.79 7.64 8.21
CA ALA A 101 4.09 7.32 9.60
C ALA A 101 4.57 8.58 10.36
N GLU A 102 5.43 9.38 9.73
CA GLU A 102 5.89 10.68 10.25
C GLU A 102 4.77 11.72 10.39
N SER A 103 3.78 11.67 9.49
CA SER A 103 2.63 12.57 9.49
C SER A 103 1.46 12.10 10.39
N SER A 104 1.60 10.96 11.07
CA SER A 104 0.54 10.39 11.90
C SER A 104 0.57 11.01 13.31
N PRO A 105 -0.57 11.50 13.85
CA PRO A 105 -0.60 12.18 15.15
C PRO A 105 -0.19 11.29 16.34
N LEU A 106 -0.19 9.95 16.17
CA LEU A 106 0.33 8.99 17.15
C LEU A 106 1.86 8.99 17.26
N ALA A 107 2.59 9.42 16.22
CA ALA A 107 4.05 9.54 16.28
C ALA A 107 4.50 10.83 17.00
N GLN A 108 3.57 11.77 17.23
CA GLN A 108 3.85 13.08 17.82
C GLN A 108 3.66 13.13 19.34
N ASP A 109 3.18 12.05 19.97
CA ASP A 109 3.04 11.96 21.43
C ASP A 109 3.48 10.59 21.98
N PRO A 110 4.77 10.40 22.28
CA PRO A 110 5.24 9.17 22.94
C PRO A 110 4.73 9.03 24.39
N ALA A 111 4.07 10.04 24.98
CA ALA A 111 3.53 9.96 26.33
C ALA A 111 2.15 9.29 26.40
N ALA A 112 1.37 9.29 25.32
CA ALA A 112 0.03 8.68 25.30
C ALA A 112 0.03 7.13 25.27
N ALA A 113 1.17 6.50 24.98
CA ALA A 113 1.30 5.05 24.93
C ALA A 113 1.59 4.39 26.29
N ALA A 114 1.85 5.17 27.35
CA ALA A 114 2.39 4.69 28.62
C ALA A 114 1.53 4.98 29.85
N GLU A 115 0.20 5.11 29.69
CA GLU A 115 -0.69 5.08 30.86
C GLU A 115 -1.32 3.68 31.01
N PRO A 116 -0.82 2.83 31.92
CA PRO A 116 -1.59 1.67 32.34
C PRO A 116 -2.85 2.21 33.01
N ARG A 117 -4.00 2.08 32.34
CA ARG A 117 -5.31 2.28 32.96
C ARG A 117 -5.51 1.21 34.02
N VAL A 118 -4.92 1.41 35.20
CA VAL A 118 -5.32 0.75 36.43
C VAL A 118 -6.71 1.31 36.74
N LEU A 119 -7.73 0.56 36.36
CA LEU A 119 -9.08 0.71 36.87
C LEU A 119 -9.04 0.43 38.37
N ALA A 120 -8.67 1.44 39.16
CA ALA A 120 -8.95 1.49 40.59
C ALA A 120 -10.46 1.68 40.76
N GLY A 121 -11.22 0.59 40.61
CA GLY A 121 -12.57 0.50 41.10
C GLY A 121 -12.51 0.08 42.57
N HIS A 122 -12.67 1.04 43.48
CA HIS A 122 -12.93 0.79 44.89
C HIS A 122 -14.31 1.35 45.26
N PHE A 123 -14.90 0.73 46.30
CA PHE A 123 -16.17 1.01 47.00
C PHE A 123 -17.42 0.35 46.37
N ALA A 124 -18.24 -0.40 47.11
CA ALA A 124 -18.40 -0.57 48.57
C ALA A 124 -18.87 -2.00 48.92
#